data_AF-A0A9E0YHP3-F1
#
_entry.id   AF-A0A9E0YHP3-F1
#
_cell.length_a   1.000
_cell.length_b   1.000
_cell.length_c   1.000
_cell.angle_alpha   90.00
_cell.angle_beta   90.00
_cell.angle_gamma   90.00
#
_symmetry.space_group_name_H-M   'P 1'
#
loop_
_entity.id
_entity.type
_entity.pdbx_description
1 polymer ?
#
loop_
_entity_poly.entity_id
_entity_poly.type
_entity_poly.pdbx_seq_one_letter_code
_entity_poly.pdbx_strand_id
1 'polypeptide(L)'
;KVKKGKERITLELEKTTDILAALAERKRAGQILVGFAAETRDLEENATLKLAAKKLDMIAANLIGGADSGFRAETNHIRLFYKDGKSEQLPLMDKEAAAHVLLDRIITLETA
;
A
#
# COMPACT_ATOMS: atom_id res chain seq x y z
N LYS A 1 5.43 27.82 -16.56
CA LYS A 1 6.30 27.39 -17.70
C LYS A 1 7.69 27.97 -17.48
N VAL A 2 8.67 27.14 -17.12
CA VAL A 2 10.08 27.59 -16.98
C VAL A 2 10.63 27.84 -18.40
N LYS A 3 11.27 28.99 -18.63
CA LYS A 3 11.89 29.32 -19.93
C LYS A 3 13.16 28.48 -20.10
N LYS A 4 13.44 28.01 -21.33
CA LYS A 4 14.68 27.29 -21.64
C LYS A 4 15.86 28.26 -21.48
N GLY A 5 16.80 27.94 -20.59
CA GLY A 5 18.03 28.68 -20.34
C GLY A 5 19.15 27.73 -19.87
N LYS A 6 20.40 28.19 -19.88
CA LYS A 6 21.58 27.40 -19.44
C LYS A 6 21.76 27.38 -17.92
N GLU A 7 20.82 27.93 -17.16
CA GLU A 7 20.91 28.05 -15.70
C GLU A 7 20.48 26.75 -15.00
N ARG A 8 21.10 26.47 -13.86
CA ARG A 8 20.81 25.30 -13.03
C ARG A 8 19.45 25.48 -12.37
N ILE A 9 18.57 24.47 -12.49
CA ILE A 9 17.26 24.45 -11.82
C ILE A 9 17.42 23.74 -10.48
N THR A 10 16.98 24.38 -9.40
CA THR A 10 16.81 23.78 -8.07
C THR A 10 15.32 23.64 -7.79
N LEU A 11 14.90 22.47 -7.33
CA LEU A 11 13.53 22.22 -6.87
C LEU A 11 13.54 22.08 -5.34
N GLU A 12 12.90 23.01 -4.66
CA GLU A 12 12.63 22.92 -3.23
C GLU A 12 11.25 22.27 -3.04
N LEU A 13 11.20 21.24 -2.20
CA LEU A 13 9.99 20.46 -1.93
C LEU A 13 9.73 20.48 -0.43
N GLU A 14 8.46 20.61 -0.06
CA GLU A 14 8.00 20.41 1.31
C GLU A 14 7.31 19.04 1.46
N LYS A 15 7.34 18.49 2.67
CA LYS A 15 6.62 17.23 2.96
C LYS A 15 5.12 17.51 2.97
N THR A 16 4.36 16.69 2.26
CA THR A 16 2.90 16.73 2.30
C THR A 16 2.37 16.08 3.58
N THR A 17 1.12 16.39 3.92
CA THR A 17 0.41 15.74 5.03
C THR A 17 0.18 14.26 4.73
N ASP A 18 0.50 13.37 5.67
CA ASP A 18 0.16 11.95 5.57
C ASP A 18 -1.33 11.75 5.87
N ILE A 19 -2.14 11.72 4.81
CA ILE A 19 -3.59 11.57 4.89
C ILE A 19 -3.97 10.27 5.60
N LEU A 20 -3.26 9.17 5.33
CA LEU A 20 -3.59 7.86 5.87
C LEU A 20 -3.32 7.79 7.38
N ALA A 21 -2.22 8.39 7.84
CA ALA A 21 -1.95 8.54 9.28
C ALA A 21 -3.01 9.45 9.94
N ALA A 22 -3.39 10.56 9.30
CA ALA A 22 -4.41 11.45 9.82
C ALA A 22 -5.80 10.78 9.94
N LEU A 23 -6.13 9.88 9.00
CA LEU A 23 -7.34 9.05 9.08
C LEU A 23 -7.28 8.05 10.23
N ALA A 24 -6.11 7.45 10.45
CA ALA A 24 -5.90 6.48 11.53
C ALA A 24 -6.12 7.09 12.92
N GLU A 25 -5.69 8.34 13.15
CA GLU A 25 -5.93 9.04 14.41
C GLU A 25 -7.41 9.39 14.66
N ARG A 26 -8.23 9.44 13.60
CA ARG A 26 -9.66 9.76 13.67
C ARG A 26 -10.56 8.53 13.47
N LYS A 27 -9.96 7.35 13.47
CA LYS A 27 -10.63 6.08 13.18
C LYS A 27 -11.71 5.80 14.24
N ARG A 28 -12.93 5.55 13.77
CA ARG A 28 -14.08 5.23 14.63
C ARG A 28 -14.07 3.76 15.03
N ALA A 29 -14.73 3.42 16.14
CA ALA A 29 -14.98 2.04 16.51
C ALA A 29 -15.74 1.31 15.39
N GLY A 30 -15.30 0.09 15.05
CA GLY A 30 -15.85 -0.70 13.95
C GLY A 30 -15.45 -0.27 12.54
N GLN A 31 -14.67 0.80 12.38
CA GLN A 31 -14.15 1.17 11.06
C GLN A 31 -12.88 0.37 10.74
N ILE A 32 -12.80 -0.23 9.56
CA ILE A 32 -11.58 -0.87 9.06
C ILE A 32 -10.76 0.12 8.23
N LEU A 33 -9.44 0.13 8.43
CA LEU A 33 -8.49 0.94 7.68
C LEU A 33 -7.45 0.05 6.99
N VAL A 34 -7.52 0.01 5.66
CA VAL A 34 -6.63 -0.78 4.80
C VAL A 34 -5.71 0.14 4.02
N GLY A 35 -4.41 -0.15 4.03
CA GLY A 35 -3.42 0.54 3.21
C GLY A 35 -3.02 -0.25 1.98
N PHE A 36 -2.43 0.45 1.01
CA PHE A 36 -1.71 -0.16 -0.11
C PHE A 36 -0.27 0.34 -0.12
N ALA A 37 0.68 -0.54 -0.42
CA ALA A 37 2.09 -0.20 -0.54
C ALA A 37 2.71 -0.82 -1.79
N ALA A 38 3.43 0.01 -2.56
CA ALA A 38 4.24 -0.45 -3.67
C ALA A 38 5.71 -0.22 -3.29
N GLU A 39 6.49 -1.29 -3.22
CA GLU A 39 7.89 -1.23 -2.81
C GLU A 39 8.81 -1.69 -3.93
N THR A 40 10.03 -1.17 -4.01
CA THR A 40 11.05 -1.67 -4.95
C THR A 40 11.91 -2.76 -4.34
N ARG A 41 11.97 -2.83 -3.00
CA ARG A 41 12.75 -3.79 -2.21
C ARG A 41 12.18 -3.90 -0.80
N ASP A 42 12.67 -4.88 -0.04
CA ASP A 42 12.41 -5.05 1.39
C ASP A 42 10.91 -5.00 1.73
N LEU A 43 10.10 -5.67 0.90
CA LEU A 43 8.63 -5.57 0.90
C LEU A 43 8.01 -5.78 2.29
N GLU A 44 8.42 -6.84 2.98
CA GLU A 44 7.87 -7.25 4.27
C GLU A 44 8.23 -6.27 5.39
N GLU A 45 9.50 -5.86 5.47
CA GLU A 45 9.94 -4.86 6.45
C GLU A 45 9.23 -3.51 6.22
N ASN A 46 9.20 -3.04 4.98
CA ASN A 46 8.57 -1.77 4.64
C ASN A 46 7.05 -1.78 4.86
N ALA A 47 6.37 -2.89 4.55
CA ALA A 47 4.93 -3.02 4.74
C ALA A 47 4.57 -3.08 6.22
N THR A 48 5.30 -3.87 7.02
CA THR A 48 5.06 -3.99 8.47
C THR A 48 5.31 -2.69 9.22
N LEU A 49 6.37 -1.94 8.86
CA LEU A 49 6.62 -0.60 9.41
C LEU A 49 5.48 0.37 9.08
N LYS A 50 4.99 0.38 7.83
CA LYS A 50 3.86 1.23 7.42
C LYS A 50 2.55 0.84 8.11
N LEU A 51 2.29 -0.47 8.24
CA LEU A 51 1.14 -1.01 8.96
C LEU A 51 1.09 -0.49 10.39
N ALA A 52 2.20 -0.60 11.13
CA ALA A 52 2.31 -0.14 12.51
C ALA A 52 2.25 1.39 12.62
N ALA A 53 3.05 2.11 11.84
CA ALA A 53 3.14 3.57 11.88
C ALA A 53 1.80 4.25 11.55
N LYS A 54 1.01 3.65 10.66
CA LYS A 54 -0.30 4.17 10.24
C LYS A 54 -1.48 3.46 10.91
N LYS A 55 -1.23 2.63 11.94
CA LYS A 55 -2.23 1.91 12.75
C LYS A 55 -3.31 1.22 11.89
N LEU A 56 -2.89 0.60 10.79
CA LEU A 56 -3.79 -0.07 9.84
C LEU A 56 -4.24 -1.42 10.38
N ASP A 57 -5.39 -1.91 9.91
CA ASP A 57 -5.83 -3.29 10.18
C ASP A 57 -5.20 -4.28 9.21
N MET A 58 -4.99 -3.82 7.98
CA MET A 58 -4.37 -4.60 6.91
C MET A 58 -3.60 -3.67 5.96
N ILE A 59 -2.53 -4.17 5.36
CA ILE A 59 -1.86 -3.53 4.24
C ILE A 59 -1.64 -4.55 3.11
N ALA A 60 -2.08 -4.20 1.91
CA ALA A 60 -1.79 -4.94 0.69
C ALA A 60 -0.54 -4.37 0.06
N ALA A 61 0.52 -5.17 -0.03
CA ALA A 61 1.81 -4.72 -0.54
C ALA A 61 2.25 -5.53 -1.75
N ASN A 62 2.86 -4.87 -2.75
CA ASN A 62 3.44 -5.54 -3.90
C ASN A 62 4.82 -4.95 -4.23
N LEU A 63 5.72 -5.78 -4.76
CA LEU A 63 6.95 -5.29 -5.36
C LEU A 63 6.65 -4.65 -6.72
N ILE A 64 7.37 -3.59 -7.07
CA ILE A 64 7.32 -2.91 -8.37
C ILE A 64 8.71 -2.91 -9.02
N GLY A 65 8.76 -3.13 -10.33
CA GLY A 65 10.00 -3.15 -11.13
C GLY A 65 10.32 -4.49 -11.84
N GLY A 66 9.52 -5.54 -11.63
CA GLY A 66 9.60 -6.79 -12.40
C GLY A 66 8.73 -6.74 -13.66
N ALA A 67 9.02 -7.59 -14.65
CA ALA A 67 8.20 -7.69 -15.87
C ALA A 67 6.72 -8.00 -15.58
N ASP A 68 6.44 -8.69 -14.47
CA ASP A 68 5.10 -9.10 -14.03
C ASP A 68 4.52 -8.20 -12.92
N SER A 69 5.16 -7.07 -12.60
CA SER A 69 4.84 -6.33 -11.37
C SER A 69 3.81 -5.22 -11.61
N GLY A 70 2.54 -5.49 -11.35
CA GLY A 70 1.42 -4.63 -10.86
C GLY A 70 1.15 -3.25 -11.48
N PHE A 71 2.17 -2.46 -11.79
CA PHE A 71 2.10 -1.15 -12.41
C PHE A 71 2.12 -1.30 -13.94
N ARG A 72 0.98 -1.04 -14.60
CA ARG A 72 0.74 -1.24 -16.05
C ARG A 72 0.69 -2.68 -16.55
N ALA A 73 0.82 -3.68 -15.67
CA ALA A 73 0.51 -5.07 -15.97
C ALA A 73 -0.96 -5.38 -15.65
N GLU A 74 -1.55 -6.38 -16.31
CA GLU A 74 -2.91 -6.88 -16.00
C GLU A 74 -2.93 -7.75 -14.73
N THR A 75 -1.77 -8.27 -14.34
CA THR A 75 -1.58 -9.13 -13.17
C THR A 75 -0.93 -8.40 -11.99
N ASN A 76 -1.10 -8.95 -10.79
CA ASN A 76 -0.50 -8.43 -9.58
C ASN A 76 -0.05 -9.56 -8.65
N HIS A 77 1.08 -9.33 -7.97
CA HIS A 77 1.64 -10.23 -6.98
C HIS A 77 1.59 -9.55 -5.61
N ILE A 78 0.46 -9.71 -4.92
CA ILE A 78 0.16 -9.02 -3.67
C ILE A 78 0.48 -9.92 -2.47
N ARG A 79 1.11 -9.35 -1.45
CA ARG A 79 1.21 -9.93 -0.12
C ARG A 79 0.41 -9.09 0.86
N LEU A 80 -0.46 -9.73 1.63
CA LEU A 80 -1.27 -9.09 2.66
C LEU A 80 -0.55 -9.22 4.00
N PHE A 81 -0.53 -8.13 4.76
CA PHE A 81 -0.04 -8.10 6.14
C PHE A 81 -1.14 -7.59 7.06
N TYR A 82 -1.33 -8.26 8.18
CA TYR A 82 -2.42 -8.02 9.11
C TYR A 82 -1.89 -7.48 10.44
N LYS A 83 -2.71 -6.69 11.14
CA LYS A 83 -2.35 -6.07 12.43
C LYS A 83 -1.96 -7.09 13.52
N ASP A 84 -2.48 -8.32 13.43
CA ASP A 84 -2.16 -9.42 14.36
C ASP A 84 -0.79 -10.09 14.07
N GLY A 85 -0.06 -9.59 13.08
CA GLY A 85 1.25 -10.10 12.68
C GLY A 85 1.19 -11.22 11.63
N LYS A 86 0.01 -11.67 11.22
CA LYS A 86 -0.12 -12.63 10.11
C LYS A 86 0.26 -11.98 8.79
N SER A 87 0.71 -12.81 7.86
CA SER A 87 0.85 -12.42 6.45
C SER A 87 0.39 -13.53 5.52
N GLU A 88 -0.08 -13.16 4.34
CA GLU A 88 -0.61 -14.06 3.33
C GLU A 88 -0.06 -13.66 1.96
N GLN A 89 0.64 -14.58 1.29
CA GLN A 89 1.09 -14.38 -0.07
C GLN A 89 0.00 -14.85 -1.03
N LEU A 90 -0.52 -13.93 -1.84
CA LEU A 90 -1.45 -14.29 -2.92
C LEU A 90 -0.66 -14.80 -4.13
N PRO A 91 -1.18 -15.79 -4.89
CA PRO A 91 -0.57 -16.18 -6.15
C PRO A 91 -0.63 -15.03 -7.17
N LEU A 92 0.17 -15.11 -8.23
CA LEU A 92 0.04 -14.18 -9.35
C LEU A 92 -1.35 -14.35 -9.97
N MET A 93 -2.12 -13.28 -10.00
CA MET A 93 -3.49 -13.28 -10.52
C MET A 93 -3.78 -11.96 -11.23
N ASP A 94 -4.84 -11.92 -12.02
CA ASP A 94 -5.32 -10.65 -12.57
C ASP A 94 -5.82 -9.71 -11.46
N LYS A 95 -5.94 -8.43 -11.79
CA LYS A 95 -6.35 -7.40 -10.83
C LYS A 95 -7.76 -7.57 -10.29
N GLU A 96 -8.66 -8.17 -11.07
CA GLU A 96 -10.06 -8.35 -10.67
C GLU A 96 -10.17 -9.47 -9.63
N ALA A 97 -9.54 -10.62 -9.88
CA ALA A 97 -9.40 -11.70 -8.93
C ALA A 97 -8.70 -11.24 -7.65
N ALA A 98 -7.63 -10.44 -7.77
CA ALA A 98 -6.96 -9.85 -6.61
C ALA A 98 -7.92 -8.97 -5.79
N ALA A 99 -8.70 -8.10 -6.45
CA ALA A 99 -9.65 -7.24 -5.77
C ALA A 99 -10.72 -8.05 -5.00
N HIS A 100 -11.21 -9.15 -5.58
CA HIS A 100 -12.15 -10.05 -4.90
C HIS A 100 -11.53 -10.68 -3.65
N VAL A 101 -10.32 -11.22 -3.75
CA VAL A 101 -9.62 -11.79 -2.59
C VAL A 101 -9.40 -10.74 -1.51
N LEU A 102 -8.97 -9.53 -1.89
CA LEU A 102 -8.81 -8.43 -0.94
C LEU A 102 -10.12 -8.11 -0.22
N LEU A 103 -11.24 -8.01 -0.94
CA LEU A 103 -12.55 -7.74 -0.35
C LEU A 103 -12.98 -8.85 0.61
N ASP A 104 -12.80 -10.12 0.23
CA ASP A 104 -13.10 -11.26 1.10
C ASP A 104 -12.31 -11.18 2.41
N ARG A 105 -11.01 -10.87 2.35
CA ARG A 105 -10.17 -10.72 3.55
C ARG A 105 -10.60 -9.53 4.40
N ILE A 106 -10.97 -8.41 3.79
CA ILE A 106 -11.47 -7.24 4.54
C ILE A 106 -12.73 -7.58 5.31
N ILE A 107 -13.68 -8.30 4.70
CA ILE A 107 -14.92 -8.71 5.37
C ILE A 107 -14.62 -9.59 6.60
N THR A 108 -13.62 -10.46 6.54
CA THR A 108 -13.25 -11.29 7.71
C THR A 108 -12.71 -10.48 8.90
N LEU A 109 -12.13 -9.29 8.66
CA LEU A 109 -11.67 -8.40 9.72
C LEU A 109 -12.81 -7.69 10.45
N GLU A 110 -13.98 -7.59 9.81
CA GLU A 110 -15.18 -6.98 10.38
C GLU A 110 -15.84 -7.89 11.43
N THR A 111 -15.60 -9.20 11.31
CA THR A 111 -16.16 -10.25 12.16
C THR A 111 -15.25 -10.69 13.32
N ALA A 112 -14.04 -10.12 13.45
CA ALA A 112 -13.02 -10.47 14.44
C ALA A 112 -12.88 -9.42 15.54
#